data_AF-A0A938GKI1-F1
#
_entry.id   AF-A0A938GKI1-F1
#
_cell.length_a   1.000
_cell.length_b   1.000
_cell.length_c   1.000
_cell.angle_alpha   90.00
_cell.angle_beta   90.00
_cell.angle_gamma   90.00
#
_symmetry.space_group_name_H-M   'P 1'
#
loop_
_entity.id
_entity.type
_entity.pdbx_description
1 polymer ?
#
loop_
_entity_poly.entity_id
_entity_poly.type
_entity_poly.pdbx_seq_one_letter_code
_entity_poly.pdbx_strand_id
1 'polypeptide(L)'
;MPKTCASCRRIAARSFAWIWLAFLCPALGQAPPAREITSFQSFYNLPREEAAKGRPIRLKGVVLCYDQDWRQLYIHDGRDAGYFDPGQFKTQPQVGQMVEITGATSVTENNSTFANPNLTVLGRGKVPAAKRLELPQLASDYGQWIETRGWVRVAETSRGRLALVLHNQGQSCLVYLMGEPKTQDFKRLVGSKVQIRGINASKAVKGRIQSAQIMAPDFAEITVVEKGDPGAESLPVVPIGNLLSEPGRWTNNRVHINGLISSYRAGQDMIVKDPTGAIRAQLVQVTPAQPDDRVDVWGFPSVSGADTILQDAYFEVTLPQLATSARPVTQGPVPETTNLPSLLTQVSEIRKLRKAEAARHIPVRLRGVVTYADPHWRNSFIQDQSGGIYVDLARKDIRPGHWVELTGHTGPGGFMPEVLNSSFLILGTTNLPTAAKVDLQDLVNGHLDSYWLEMKGVVRRMNDQGDHTSLELMSRKGKFKALLPNPGGQPVPAHLIDSVVTVQGACGSQLNAQGQLSGIILHVPSLDQIAILEQSPADPFAVETTPISSVATFHVRPGSPGGPAN
;
A
#
# COMPACT_ATOMS: atom_id res chain seq x y z
N MET A 1 42.60 -15.70 63.94
CA MET A 1 41.45 -14.93 63.43
C MET A 1 40.80 -15.73 62.30
N PRO A 2 39.47 -15.69 62.17
CA PRO A 2 38.55 -16.81 62.44
C PRO A 2 37.94 -17.37 61.12
N LYS A 3 37.08 -18.39 61.03
CA LYS A 3 36.50 -19.41 61.93
C LYS A 3 35.78 -20.45 61.04
N THR A 4 36.08 -21.71 61.33
CA THR A 4 35.16 -22.87 61.48
C THR A 4 34.21 -23.29 60.36
N CYS A 5 34.53 -24.46 59.80
CA CYS A 5 33.61 -25.46 59.26
C CYS A 5 33.54 -26.62 60.29
N ALA A 6 32.35 -27.06 60.73
CA ALA A 6 32.11 -28.42 61.23
C ALA A 6 30.63 -28.70 61.62
N SER A 7 30.17 -29.85 61.11
CA SER A 7 29.35 -30.89 61.76
C SER A 7 27.87 -30.66 62.12
N CYS A 8 27.04 -31.33 61.30
CA CYS A 8 26.06 -32.36 61.64
C CYS A 8 25.98 -32.93 63.08
N ARG A 9 24.73 -33.28 63.44
CA ARG A 9 24.22 -34.25 64.45
C ARG A 9 24.21 -33.86 65.93
N ARG A 10 22.99 -33.83 66.52
CA ARG A 10 22.59 -34.68 67.67
C ARG A 10 21.08 -34.68 67.89
N ILE A 11 20.58 -35.90 68.14
CA ILE A 11 19.24 -36.29 68.58
C ILE A 11 19.28 -36.43 70.11
N ALA A 12 18.27 -35.90 70.82
CA ALA A 12 17.72 -36.37 72.12
C ALA A 12 16.67 -35.33 72.58
N ALA A 13 15.35 -35.58 72.54
CA ALA A 13 14.50 -36.48 73.34
C ALA A 13 14.26 -36.02 74.80
N ARG A 14 12.96 -35.99 75.19
CA ARG A 14 12.31 -35.74 76.52
C ARG A 14 11.75 -34.31 76.68
N SER A 15 10.49 -34.03 77.04
CA SER A 15 9.40 -34.79 77.70
C SER A 15 8.05 -34.06 77.56
N PHE A 16 6.94 -34.83 77.57
CA PHE A 16 5.60 -34.62 78.18
C PHE A 16 5.02 -33.18 78.26
N ALA A 17 3.76 -32.87 77.90
CA ALA A 17 2.52 -33.60 78.10
C ALA A 17 1.33 -33.05 77.26
N TRP A 18 0.58 -33.99 76.66
CA TRP A 18 -0.90 -34.11 76.66
C TRP A 18 -1.78 -32.84 76.65
N ILE A 19 -2.45 -32.58 75.51
CA ILE A 19 -3.88 -32.24 75.48
C ILE A 19 -4.56 -32.98 74.31
N TRP A 20 -5.60 -33.73 74.66
CA TRP A 20 -6.53 -34.44 73.78
C TRP A 20 -7.49 -33.47 73.08
N LEU A 21 -7.72 -33.60 71.77
CA LEU A 21 -9.03 -33.34 71.15
C LEU A 21 -9.12 -33.91 69.72
N ALA A 22 -9.96 -34.95 69.59
CA ALA A 22 -10.74 -35.40 68.44
C ALA A 22 -10.12 -35.36 67.02
N PHE A 23 -9.72 -36.54 66.54
CA PHE A 23 -9.66 -36.85 65.10
C PHE A 23 -11.08 -36.93 64.53
N LEU A 24 -11.59 -35.82 64.00
CA LEU A 24 -12.56 -35.86 62.91
C LEU A 24 -11.76 -36.08 61.63
N CYS A 25 -11.86 -37.26 61.03
CA CYS A 25 -11.56 -37.44 59.61
C CYS A 25 -12.49 -36.50 58.83
N PRO A 26 -12.01 -35.45 58.14
CA PRO A 26 -12.77 -34.96 57.01
C PRO A 26 -12.59 -36.03 55.95
N ALA A 27 -13.70 -36.67 55.57
CA ALA A 27 -13.80 -37.31 54.27
C ALA A 27 -13.15 -36.36 53.27
N LEU A 28 -12.11 -36.84 52.58
CA LEU A 28 -11.61 -36.20 51.36
C LEU A 28 -12.80 -36.15 50.42
N GLY A 29 -13.56 -35.06 50.49
CA GLY A 29 -14.53 -34.69 49.50
C GLY A 29 -13.75 -34.57 48.22
N GLN A 30 -13.82 -35.61 47.38
CA GLN A 30 -13.47 -35.46 45.99
C GLN A 30 -14.26 -34.24 45.52
N ALA A 31 -13.53 -33.20 45.12
CA ALA A 31 -14.14 -32.08 44.42
C ALA A 31 -15.02 -32.69 43.31
N PRO A 32 -16.28 -32.24 43.16
CA PRO A 32 -17.17 -32.79 42.15
C PRO A 32 -16.41 -32.82 40.81
N PRO A 33 -16.46 -33.92 40.04
CA PRO A 33 -15.69 -34.03 38.81
C PRO A 33 -15.98 -32.79 37.97
N ALA A 34 -14.92 -32.06 37.62
CA ALA A 34 -15.04 -30.83 36.86
C ALA A 34 -15.90 -31.13 35.62
N ARG A 35 -17.07 -30.48 35.51
CA ARG A 35 -18.02 -30.72 34.41
C ARG A 35 -17.29 -30.64 33.08
N GLU A 36 -17.32 -31.74 32.33
CA GLU A 36 -16.72 -31.86 31.00
C GLU A 36 -17.34 -30.81 30.06
N ILE A 37 -16.49 -30.12 29.31
CA ILE A 37 -16.94 -29.10 28.35
C ILE A 37 -17.29 -29.79 27.03
N THR A 38 -18.57 -29.70 26.65
CA THR A 38 -19.14 -30.47 25.54
C THR A 38 -19.74 -29.63 24.40
N SER A 39 -19.67 -28.30 24.49
CA SER A 39 -20.13 -27.39 23.43
C SER A 39 -19.14 -26.26 23.18
N PHE A 40 -19.13 -25.72 21.96
CA PHE A 40 -18.22 -24.64 21.58
C PHE A 40 -18.52 -23.35 22.34
N GLN A 41 -19.80 -23.00 22.50
CA GLN A 41 -20.22 -21.84 23.28
C GLN A 41 -19.70 -21.88 24.72
N SER A 42 -19.76 -23.04 25.37
CA SER A 42 -19.25 -23.20 26.75
C SER A 42 -17.73 -23.08 26.83
N PHE A 43 -17.01 -23.49 25.77
CA PHE A 43 -15.57 -23.37 25.69
C PHE A 43 -15.13 -21.90 25.47
N TYR A 44 -15.69 -21.20 24.49
CA TYR A 44 -15.30 -19.82 24.18
C TYR A 44 -15.74 -18.81 25.25
N ASN A 45 -16.82 -19.08 25.99
CA ASN A 45 -17.27 -18.24 27.09
C ASN A 45 -16.61 -18.60 28.44
N LEU A 46 -15.67 -19.54 28.46
CA LEU A 46 -15.04 -19.97 29.71
C LEU A 46 -14.10 -18.88 30.25
N PRO A 47 -14.30 -18.40 31.48
CA PRO A 47 -13.39 -17.43 32.10
C PRO A 47 -11.97 -17.99 32.19
N ARG A 48 -10.96 -17.13 32.06
CA ARG A 48 -9.54 -17.53 32.07
C ARG A 48 -9.17 -18.32 33.33
N GLU A 49 -9.66 -17.91 34.49
CA GLU A 49 -9.44 -18.60 35.77
C GLU A 49 -9.98 -20.03 35.76
N GLU A 50 -11.11 -20.25 35.08
CA GLU A 50 -11.72 -21.58 34.94
C GLU A 50 -11.03 -22.41 33.86
N ALA A 51 -10.56 -21.79 32.78
CA ALA A 51 -9.76 -22.43 31.74
C ALA A 51 -8.41 -22.93 32.27
N ALA A 52 -7.79 -22.19 33.20
CA ALA A 52 -6.53 -22.56 33.83
C ALA A 52 -6.62 -23.82 34.70
N LYS A 53 -7.82 -24.26 35.10
CA LYS A 53 -8.04 -25.45 35.95
C LYS A 53 -7.92 -26.78 35.21
N GLY A 54 -7.61 -26.79 33.90
CA GLY A 54 -7.40 -28.05 33.18
C GLY A 54 -8.66 -28.88 33.00
N ARG A 55 -9.81 -28.26 32.77
CA ARG A 55 -11.11 -28.97 32.66
C ARG A 55 -11.10 -29.90 31.45
N PRO A 56 -11.60 -31.15 31.58
CA PRO A 56 -11.68 -32.06 30.45
C PRO A 56 -12.65 -31.51 29.40
N ILE A 57 -12.30 -31.68 28.13
CA ILE A 57 -13.15 -31.31 27.00
C ILE A 57 -13.46 -32.53 26.15
N ARG A 58 -14.66 -32.53 25.57
CA ARG A 58 -15.08 -33.47 24.54
C ARG A 58 -16.09 -32.80 23.64
N LEU A 59 -15.60 -32.26 22.54
CA LEU A 59 -16.41 -31.51 21.59
C LEU A 59 -16.65 -32.37 20.36
N LYS A 60 -17.90 -32.40 19.86
CA LYS A 60 -18.25 -33.09 18.62
C LYS A 60 -18.80 -32.10 17.63
N GLY A 61 -18.48 -32.30 16.36
CA GLY A 61 -19.07 -31.49 15.31
C GLY A 61 -18.66 -31.91 13.92
N VAL A 62 -19.35 -31.34 12.92
CA VAL A 62 -19.05 -31.56 11.51
C VAL A 62 -18.04 -30.53 11.02
N VAL A 63 -17.03 -30.95 10.28
CA VAL A 63 -16.04 -30.06 9.67
C VAL A 63 -16.71 -29.28 8.55
N LEU A 64 -16.72 -27.95 8.65
CA LEU A 64 -17.31 -27.05 7.66
C LEU A 64 -16.28 -26.57 6.63
N CYS A 65 -15.06 -26.28 7.09
CA CYS A 65 -14.02 -25.67 6.29
C CYS A 65 -12.67 -26.09 6.85
N TYR A 66 -11.76 -26.54 5.99
CA TYR A 66 -10.45 -27.05 6.39
C TYR A 66 -9.38 -26.70 5.36
N ASP A 67 -8.28 -26.14 5.84
CA ASP A 67 -7.06 -25.88 5.09
C ASP A 67 -5.87 -25.94 6.05
N GLN A 68 -4.97 -26.91 5.84
CA GLN A 68 -3.81 -27.03 6.70
C GLN A 68 -2.79 -25.90 6.47
N ASP A 69 -2.56 -25.51 5.22
CA ASP A 69 -1.54 -24.53 4.85
C ASP A 69 -1.90 -23.13 5.36
N TRP A 70 -3.19 -22.80 5.26
CA TRP A 70 -3.75 -21.54 5.76
C TRP A 70 -4.18 -21.61 7.23
N ARG A 71 -3.97 -22.74 7.89
CA ARG A 71 -4.35 -23.01 9.30
C ARG A 71 -5.83 -22.73 9.58
N GLN A 72 -6.70 -23.11 8.66
CA GLN A 72 -8.15 -22.98 8.82
C GLN A 72 -8.73 -24.33 9.21
N LEU A 73 -9.40 -24.40 10.35
CA LEU A 73 -10.27 -25.53 10.69
C LEU A 73 -11.49 -25.00 11.42
N TYR A 74 -12.64 -25.10 10.77
CA TYR A 74 -13.94 -24.74 11.32
C TYR A 74 -14.81 -25.97 11.45
N ILE A 75 -15.36 -26.13 12.64
CA ILE A 75 -16.21 -27.27 13.01
C ILE A 75 -17.51 -26.69 13.54
N HIS A 76 -18.63 -27.37 13.28
CA HIS A 76 -19.95 -26.97 13.77
C HIS A 76 -20.55 -28.03 14.69
N ASP A 77 -20.90 -27.66 15.92
CA ASP A 77 -21.41 -28.60 16.94
C ASP A 77 -22.92 -28.86 16.85
N GLY A 78 -23.57 -28.19 15.90
CA GLY A 78 -25.02 -28.24 15.66
C GLY A 78 -25.73 -26.95 16.06
N ARG A 79 -25.07 -26.09 16.83
CA ARG A 79 -25.54 -24.73 17.16
C ARG A 79 -24.63 -23.65 16.61
N ASP A 80 -23.33 -23.77 16.89
CA ASP A 80 -22.34 -22.75 16.55
C ASP A 80 -21.18 -23.37 15.77
N ALA A 81 -20.52 -22.56 14.97
CA ALA A 81 -19.22 -22.87 14.41
C ALA A 81 -18.08 -22.38 15.33
N GLY A 82 -17.06 -23.20 15.48
CA GLY A 82 -15.83 -22.91 16.23
C GLY A 82 -14.59 -23.02 15.34
N TYR A 83 -13.64 -22.10 15.55
CA TYR A 83 -12.31 -22.14 14.96
C TYR A 83 -11.33 -22.93 15.82
N PHE A 84 -10.57 -23.81 15.18
CA PHE A 84 -9.50 -24.58 15.79
C PHE A 84 -8.24 -24.42 14.93
N ASP A 85 -7.08 -24.44 15.57
CA ASP A 85 -5.82 -24.43 14.85
C ASP A 85 -5.47 -25.86 14.43
N PRO A 86 -5.46 -26.19 13.13
CA PRO A 86 -5.24 -27.56 12.68
C PRO A 86 -3.84 -28.09 13.06
N GLY A 87 -2.85 -27.20 13.28
CA GLY A 87 -1.50 -27.60 13.71
C GLY A 87 -1.45 -28.22 15.11
N GLN A 88 -2.53 -28.12 15.88
CA GLN A 88 -2.66 -28.76 17.19
C GLN A 88 -3.00 -30.26 17.10
N PHE A 89 -3.42 -30.74 15.92
CA PHE A 89 -3.87 -32.11 15.73
C PHE A 89 -2.96 -32.86 14.76
N LYS A 90 -2.75 -34.15 15.04
CA LYS A 90 -2.04 -35.04 14.10
C LYS A 90 -2.94 -35.51 12.96
N THR A 91 -4.24 -35.64 13.23
CA THR A 91 -5.24 -36.10 12.28
C THR A 91 -5.70 -34.95 11.39
N GLN A 92 -5.70 -35.16 10.08
CA GLN A 92 -6.19 -34.21 9.08
C GLN A 92 -7.61 -34.61 8.67
N PRO A 93 -8.66 -33.90 9.11
CA PRO A 93 -10.03 -34.24 8.74
C PRO A 93 -10.39 -33.70 7.36
N GLN A 94 -11.48 -34.19 6.79
CA GLN A 94 -12.07 -33.69 5.56
C GLN A 94 -13.38 -32.95 5.83
N VAL A 95 -13.71 -31.99 4.97
CA VAL A 95 -14.99 -31.27 4.99
C VAL A 95 -16.15 -32.28 4.95
N GLY A 96 -17.17 -32.04 5.78
CA GLY A 96 -18.32 -32.93 5.94
C GLY A 96 -18.09 -34.13 6.85
N GLN A 97 -16.87 -34.36 7.37
CA GLN A 97 -16.65 -35.39 8.38
C GLN A 97 -17.15 -34.96 9.76
N MET A 98 -17.74 -35.89 10.49
CA MET A 98 -18.00 -35.75 11.92
C MET A 98 -16.72 -36.07 12.68
N VAL A 99 -16.31 -35.19 13.59
CA VAL A 99 -15.09 -35.34 14.39
C VAL A 99 -15.40 -35.19 15.88
N GLU A 100 -14.56 -35.81 16.70
CA GLU A 100 -14.50 -35.59 18.15
C GLU A 100 -13.15 -35.00 18.53
N ILE A 101 -13.17 -33.90 19.27
CA ILE A 101 -11.99 -33.26 19.85
C ILE A 101 -12.01 -33.51 21.36
N THR A 102 -10.94 -34.13 21.86
CA THR A 102 -10.72 -34.38 23.29
C THR A 102 -9.46 -33.68 23.78
N GLY A 103 -9.39 -33.36 25.06
CA GLY A 103 -8.21 -32.75 25.68
C GLY A 103 -8.54 -32.15 27.04
N ALA A 104 -7.78 -31.12 27.43
CA ALA A 104 -8.10 -30.30 28.59
C ALA A 104 -8.00 -28.80 28.25
N THR A 105 -8.71 -27.95 28.98
CA THR A 105 -8.54 -26.50 28.86
C THR A 105 -7.16 -26.07 29.36
N SER A 106 -6.60 -25.05 28.75
CA SER A 106 -5.36 -24.42 29.19
C SER A 106 -5.41 -22.93 28.86
N VAL A 107 -4.39 -22.17 29.26
CA VAL A 107 -4.30 -20.73 29.02
C VAL A 107 -2.92 -20.38 28.47
N THR A 108 -2.89 -19.48 27.51
CA THR A 108 -1.68 -18.77 27.06
C THR A 108 -1.66 -17.37 27.67
N GLU A 109 -0.61 -16.57 27.42
CA GLU A 109 -0.55 -15.18 27.87
C GLU A 109 -1.81 -14.39 27.48
N ASN A 110 -2.36 -14.66 26.29
CA ASN A 110 -3.44 -13.86 25.70
C ASN A 110 -4.81 -14.55 25.65
N ASN A 111 -4.91 -15.89 25.51
CA ASN A 111 -6.19 -16.59 25.29
C ASN A 111 -6.28 -17.98 25.97
N SER A 112 -7.51 -18.47 26.19
CA SER A 112 -7.80 -19.89 26.50
C SER A 112 -7.44 -20.79 25.30
N THR A 113 -6.82 -21.95 25.56
CA THR A 113 -6.34 -22.90 24.55
C THR A 113 -6.57 -24.35 24.99
N PHE A 114 -6.09 -25.30 24.20
CA PHE A 114 -6.11 -26.74 24.48
C PHE A 114 -4.77 -27.23 25.01
N ALA A 115 -4.79 -28.01 26.10
CA ALA A 115 -3.70 -28.89 26.49
C ALA A 115 -3.97 -30.30 25.96
N ASN A 116 -2.95 -30.88 25.31
CA ASN A 116 -2.98 -32.22 24.69
C ASN A 116 -4.23 -32.49 23.82
N PRO A 117 -4.58 -31.60 22.87
CA PRO A 117 -5.72 -31.82 22.00
C PRO A 117 -5.52 -33.06 21.11
N ASN A 118 -6.56 -33.88 20.98
CA ASN A 118 -6.62 -34.98 20.04
C ASN A 118 -7.91 -34.88 19.22
N LEU A 119 -7.81 -35.12 17.92
CA LEU A 119 -8.93 -35.12 16.98
C LEU A 119 -9.10 -36.51 16.38
N THR A 120 -10.30 -37.05 16.51
CA THR A 120 -10.68 -38.36 15.96
C THR A 120 -11.82 -38.19 14.95
N VAL A 121 -11.69 -38.82 13.77
CA VAL A 121 -12.74 -38.83 12.75
C VAL A 121 -13.75 -39.94 13.08
N LEU A 122 -15.03 -39.58 13.23
CA LEU A 122 -16.11 -40.50 13.56
C LEU A 122 -16.89 -41.00 12.34
N GLY A 123 -16.68 -40.41 11.16
CA GLY A 123 -17.37 -40.74 9.92
C GLY A 123 -17.87 -39.50 9.18
N ARG A 124 -18.95 -39.63 8.39
CA ARG A 124 -19.61 -38.49 7.73
C ARG A 124 -20.66 -37.85 8.65
N GLY A 125 -20.67 -36.52 8.69
CA GLY A 125 -21.66 -35.72 9.39
C GLY A 125 -22.60 -35.01 8.42
N LYS A 126 -23.70 -34.46 8.96
CA LYS A 126 -24.62 -33.60 8.21
C LYS A 126 -24.19 -32.14 8.40
N VAL A 127 -23.86 -31.46 7.30
CA VAL A 127 -23.60 -30.01 7.31
C VAL A 127 -24.90 -29.27 7.63
N PRO A 128 -24.90 -28.31 8.58
CA PRO A 128 -26.08 -27.54 8.95
C PRO A 128 -26.55 -26.62 7.81
N ALA A 129 -27.80 -26.17 7.89
CA ALA A 129 -28.28 -25.11 7.02
C ALA A 129 -27.52 -23.82 7.31
N ALA A 130 -27.09 -23.12 6.25
CA ALA A 130 -26.38 -21.87 6.38
C ALA A 130 -27.31 -20.72 6.79
N LYS A 131 -26.84 -19.84 7.67
CA LYS A 131 -27.58 -18.63 8.04
C LYS A 131 -27.50 -17.63 6.88
N ARG A 132 -28.65 -17.17 6.38
CA ARG A 132 -28.67 -16.18 5.31
C ARG A 132 -28.20 -14.81 5.81
N LEU A 133 -27.24 -14.21 5.13
CA LEU A 133 -26.69 -12.89 5.40
C LEU A 133 -26.37 -12.16 4.09
N GLU A 134 -26.80 -10.91 3.97
CA GLU A 134 -26.42 -10.06 2.84
C GLU A 134 -25.05 -9.40 3.11
N LEU A 135 -24.30 -9.02 2.06
CA LEU A 135 -22.93 -8.50 2.22
C LEU A 135 -22.80 -7.32 3.21
N PRO A 136 -23.71 -6.32 3.23
CA PRO A 136 -23.63 -5.22 4.20
C PRO A 136 -23.81 -5.65 5.66
N GLN A 137 -24.33 -6.85 5.91
CA GLN A 137 -24.62 -7.38 7.23
C GLN A 137 -23.48 -8.24 7.79
N LEU A 138 -22.38 -8.42 7.06
CA LEU A 138 -21.25 -9.26 7.49
C LEU A 138 -20.52 -8.74 8.75
N ALA A 139 -20.90 -7.57 9.28
CA ALA A 139 -20.50 -7.08 10.60
C ALA A 139 -21.19 -7.82 11.77
N SER A 140 -22.00 -8.84 11.53
CA SER A 140 -22.55 -9.74 12.54
C SER A 140 -22.16 -11.20 12.26
N ASP A 141 -22.45 -12.09 13.21
CA ASP A 141 -22.34 -13.55 13.02
C ASP A 141 -20.94 -14.02 12.59
N TYR A 142 -19.90 -13.45 13.23
CA TYR A 142 -18.51 -13.86 12.99
C TYR A 142 -18.29 -15.33 13.33
N GLY A 143 -17.49 -15.98 12.49
CA GLY A 143 -17.16 -17.40 12.60
C GLY A 143 -18.32 -18.33 12.23
N GLN A 144 -19.52 -17.81 11.93
CA GLN A 144 -20.68 -18.63 11.64
C GLN A 144 -20.73 -19.11 10.20
N TRP A 145 -21.46 -20.22 9.98
CA TRP A 145 -21.75 -20.77 8.65
C TRP A 145 -22.88 -20.00 7.99
N ILE A 146 -22.57 -19.27 6.92
CA ILE A 146 -23.48 -18.31 6.30
C ILE A 146 -23.68 -18.60 4.82
N GLU A 147 -24.79 -18.08 4.29
CA GLU A 147 -25.10 -18.04 2.86
C GLU A 147 -25.28 -16.60 2.43
N THR A 148 -24.59 -16.20 1.37
CA THR A 148 -24.69 -14.85 0.81
C THR A 148 -24.76 -14.85 -0.72
N ARG A 149 -25.13 -13.71 -1.29
CA ARG A 149 -25.24 -13.50 -2.73
C ARG A 149 -24.51 -12.24 -3.16
N GLY A 150 -23.87 -12.31 -4.32
CA GLY A 150 -23.21 -11.15 -4.92
C GLY A 150 -22.78 -11.38 -6.36
N TRP A 151 -22.46 -10.29 -7.03
CA TRP A 151 -21.86 -10.30 -8.35
C TRP A 151 -20.37 -10.55 -8.23
N VAL A 152 -19.84 -11.52 -8.97
CA VAL A 152 -18.41 -11.82 -8.97
C VAL A 152 -17.68 -10.77 -9.81
N ARG A 153 -16.88 -9.93 -9.17
CA ARG A 153 -16.06 -8.89 -9.83
C ARG A 153 -14.67 -9.38 -10.20
N VAL A 154 -14.07 -10.26 -9.40
CA VAL A 154 -12.73 -10.84 -9.63
C VAL A 154 -12.78 -12.33 -9.35
N ALA A 155 -12.02 -13.12 -10.12
CA ALA A 155 -11.75 -14.53 -9.85
C ALA A 155 -10.28 -14.86 -10.20
N GLU A 156 -9.46 -15.20 -9.22
CA GLU A 156 -8.00 -15.35 -9.37
C GLU A 156 -7.41 -16.38 -8.40
N THR A 157 -6.19 -16.90 -8.66
CA THR A 157 -5.59 -18.01 -7.88
C THR A 157 -4.16 -17.75 -7.38
N SER A 158 -3.68 -16.51 -7.46
CA SER A 158 -2.28 -16.14 -7.21
C SER A 158 -1.79 -16.44 -5.78
N ARG A 159 -2.70 -16.56 -4.82
CA ARG A 159 -2.38 -16.97 -3.42
C ARG A 159 -2.44 -18.49 -3.18
N GLY A 160 -2.50 -19.30 -4.24
CA GLY A 160 -2.59 -20.76 -4.17
C GLY A 160 -3.98 -21.31 -3.87
N ARG A 161 -4.98 -20.42 -3.74
CA ARG A 161 -6.41 -20.73 -3.54
C ARG A 161 -7.23 -19.86 -4.47
N LEU A 162 -8.41 -20.34 -4.88
CA LEU A 162 -9.34 -19.50 -5.65
C LEU A 162 -9.89 -18.40 -4.74
N ALA A 163 -9.60 -17.16 -5.13
CA ALA A 163 -10.11 -15.95 -4.53
C ALA A 163 -11.17 -15.32 -5.44
N LEU A 164 -12.33 -15.00 -4.88
CA LEU A 164 -13.39 -14.26 -5.53
C LEU A 164 -13.62 -12.93 -4.82
N VAL A 165 -13.85 -11.86 -5.57
CA VAL A 165 -14.39 -10.61 -5.01
C VAL A 165 -15.86 -10.53 -5.36
N LEU A 166 -16.73 -10.63 -4.36
CA LEU A 166 -18.17 -10.45 -4.51
C LEU A 166 -18.55 -9.01 -4.21
N HIS A 167 -19.47 -8.45 -5.00
CA HIS A 167 -20.03 -7.14 -4.74
C HIS A 167 -21.56 -7.15 -4.79
N ASN A 168 -22.18 -6.47 -3.83
CA ASN A 168 -23.61 -6.26 -3.78
C ASN A 168 -23.93 -5.06 -2.89
N GLN A 169 -24.89 -4.22 -3.30
CA GLN A 169 -25.38 -3.08 -2.51
C GLN A 169 -24.27 -2.15 -1.96
N GLY A 170 -23.22 -1.89 -2.75
CA GLY A 170 -22.12 -1.02 -2.35
C GLY A 170 -21.09 -1.65 -1.41
N GLN A 171 -21.23 -2.94 -1.07
CA GLN A 171 -20.28 -3.67 -0.24
C GLN A 171 -19.55 -4.73 -1.08
N SER A 172 -18.21 -4.70 -1.04
CA SER A 172 -17.36 -5.78 -1.58
C SER A 172 -16.92 -6.74 -0.47
N CYS A 173 -16.79 -8.02 -0.80
CA CYS A 173 -16.39 -9.10 0.09
C CYS A 173 -15.43 -10.06 -0.61
N LEU A 174 -14.30 -10.35 0.02
CA LEU A 174 -13.31 -11.30 -0.47
C LEU A 174 -13.67 -12.71 0.00
N VAL A 175 -13.79 -13.65 -0.93
CA VAL A 175 -14.09 -15.05 -0.64
C VAL A 175 -12.92 -15.92 -1.06
N TYR A 176 -12.40 -16.72 -0.15
CA TYR A 176 -11.43 -17.75 -0.48
C TYR A 176 -12.06 -19.13 -0.43
N LEU A 177 -11.75 -19.94 -1.44
CA LEU A 177 -12.08 -21.36 -1.46
C LEU A 177 -10.86 -22.16 -1.05
N MET A 178 -10.98 -22.91 0.05
CA MET A 178 -9.87 -23.63 0.68
C MET A 178 -9.39 -24.84 -0.15
N GLY A 179 -10.24 -25.37 -1.03
CA GLY A 179 -9.84 -26.38 -2.00
C GLY A 179 -9.08 -25.80 -3.19
N GLU A 180 -8.12 -26.57 -3.73
CA GLU A 180 -7.51 -26.22 -5.01
C GLU A 180 -8.55 -26.25 -6.14
N PRO A 181 -8.58 -25.22 -7.01
CA PRO A 181 -9.47 -25.22 -8.16
C PRO A 181 -9.06 -26.33 -9.12
N LYS A 182 -9.93 -27.33 -9.29
CA LYS A 182 -9.68 -28.49 -10.16
C LYS A 182 -9.64 -28.15 -11.65
N THR A 183 -10.20 -26.99 -12.02
CA THR A 183 -10.34 -26.52 -13.41
C THR A 183 -10.24 -24.99 -13.44
N GLN A 184 -9.96 -24.42 -14.62
CA GLN A 184 -10.02 -22.97 -14.85
C GLN A 184 -11.44 -22.43 -15.12
N ASP A 185 -12.46 -23.29 -15.01
CA ASP A 185 -13.87 -22.93 -15.24
C ASP A 185 -14.35 -21.76 -14.37
N PHE A 186 -13.65 -21.46 -13.27
CA PHE A 186 -14.01 -20.36 -12.37
C PHE A 186 -13.98 -18.98 -13.04
N LYS A 187 -13.21 -18.78 -14.12
CA LYS A 187 -13.19 -17.49 -14.85
C LYS A 187 -14.58 -17.12 -15.38
N ARG A 188 -15.41 -18.11 -15.76
CA ARG A 188 -16.80 -17.89 -16.20
C ARG A 188 -17.72 -17.30 -15.15
N LEU A 189 -17.32 -17.35 -13.87
CA LEU A 189 -18.10 -16.77 -12.78
C LEU A 189 -18.03 -15.25 -12.82
N VAL A 190 -16.97 -14.66 -13.38
CA VAL A 190 -16.79 -13.21 -13.45
C VAL A 190 -17.98 -12.59 -14.20
N GLY A 191 -18.58 -11.56 -13.61
CA GLY A 191 -19.79 -10.92 -14.13
C GLY A 191 -21.09 -11.66 -13.83
N SER A 192 -21.05 -12.88 -13.29
CA SER A 192 -22.24 -13.63 -12.88
C SER A 192 -22.62 -13.33 -11.43
N LYS A 193 -23.92 -13.45 -11.12
CA LYS A 193 -24.42 -13.41 -9.74
C LYS A 193 -24.39 -14.82 -9.16
N VAL A 194 -23.70 -14.98 -8.04
CA VAL A 194 -23.56 -16.27 -7.36
C VAL A 194 -24.19 -16.21 -5.98
N GLN A 195 -24.63 -17.38 -5.52
CA GLN A 195 -24.87 -17.70 -4.12
C GLN A 195 -23.69 -18.53 -3.63
N ILE A 196 -23.15 -18.20 -2.47
CA ILE A 196 -22.05 -18.92 -1.84
C ILE A 196 -22.34 -19.20 -0.38
N ARG A 197 -21.93 -20.39 0.09
CA ARG A 197 -21.92 -20.75 1.51
C ARG A 197 -20.50 -20.83 2.04
N GLY A 198 -20.28 -20.35 3.26
CA GLY A 198 -18.96 -20.29 3.85
C GLY A 198 -18.96 -19.75 5.27
N ILE A 199 -17.78 -19.74 5.90
CA ILE A 199 -17.56 -19.15 7.22
C ILE A 199 -17.40 -17.64 7.08
N ASN A 200 -18.17 -16.86 7.85
CA ASN A 200 -17.96 -15.42 7.95
C ASN A 200 -16.68 -15.11 8.75
N ALA A 201 -15.59 -14.81 8.05
CA ALA A 201 -14.29 -14.44 8.61
C ALA A 201 -14.06 -12.92 8.64
N SER A 202 -15.13 -12.13 8.51
CA SER A 202 -15.07 -10.67 8.48
C SER A 202 -14.55 -10.08 9.79
N LYS A 203 -14.02 -8.86 9.70
CA LYS A 203 -13.59 -8.05 10.84
C LYS A 203 -14.36 -6.74 10.84
N ALA A 204 -14.91 -6.35 11.97
CA ALA A 204 -15.51 -5.03 12.14
C ALA A 204 -15.00 -4.34 13.42
N VAL A 205 -15.02 -3.01 13.39
CA VAL A 205 -14.73 -2.15 14.53
C VAL A 205 -15.92 -1.23 14.73
N LYS A 206 -16.49 -1.20 15.94
CA LYS A 206 -17.68 -0.40 16.28
C LYS A 206 -18.86 -0.64 15.30
N GLY A 207 -19.09 -1.90 14.91
CA GLY A 207 -20.17 -2.28 14.00
C GLY A 207 -19.93 -1.96 12.51
N ARG A 208 -18.79 -1.34 12.16
CA ARG A 208 -18.43 -1.06 10.76
C ARG A 208 -17.43 -2.09 10.25
N ILE A 209 -17.76 -2.74 9.14
CA ILE A 209 -16.89 -3.70 8.46
C ILE A 209 -15.57 -3.01 8.09
N GLN A 210 -14.46 -3.53 8.63
CA GLN A 210 -13.11 -3.15 8.25
C GLN A 210 -12.59 -4.04 7.12
N SER A 211 -12.95 -5.33 7.16
CA SER A 211 -12.67 -6.31 6.12
C SER A 211 -13.84 -7.30 6.03
N ALA A 212 -14.46 -7.43 4.86
CA ALA A 212 -15.48 -8.45 4.60
C ALA A 212 -14.80 -9.67 3.98
N GLN A 213 -14.84 -10.81 4.68
CA GLN A 213 -14.18 -12.02 4.23
C GLN A 213 -15.02 -13.26 4.49
N ILE A 214 -15.06 -14.18 3.52
CA ILE A 214 -15.69 -15.50 3.66
C ILE A 214 -14.69 -16.59 3.32
N MET A 215 -14.66 -17.66 4.12
CA MET A 215 -13.89 -18.87 3.83
C MET A 215 -14.85 -20.00 3.46
N ALA A 216 -14.88 -20.37 2.18
CA ALA A 216 -15.67 -21.50 1.70
C ALA A 216 -14.79 -22.75 1.57
N PRO A 217 -15.31 -23.95 1.86
CA PRO A 217 -14.54 -25.18 1.75
C PRO A 217 -14.07 -25.46 0.32
N ASP A 218 -14.99 -25.43 -0.66
CA ASP A 218 -14.67 -25.73 -2.04
C ASP A 218 -15.72 -25.19 -3.03
N PHE A 219 -15.47 -25.40 -4.32
CA PHE A 219 -16.28 -24.88 -5.42
C PHE A 219 -17.73 -25.39 -5.41
N ALA A 220 -18.04 -26.49 -4.75
CA ALA A 220 -19.42 -27.01 -4.64
C ALA A 220 -20.32 -26.08 -3.81
N GLU A 221 -19.74 -25.16 -3.04
CA GLU A 221 -20.49 -24.16 -2.28
C GLU A 221 -20.93 -22.97 -3.13
N ILE A 222 -20.53 -22.90 -4.41
CA ILE A 222 -20.94 -21.86 -5.34
C ILE A 222 -22.08 -22.36 -6.21
N THR A 223 -23.17 -21.58 -6.23
CA THR A 223 -24.27 -21.75 -7.19
C THR A 223 -24.44 -20.48 -8.01
N VAL A 224 -24.42 -20.59 -9.34
CA VAL A 224 -24.72 -19.46 -10.22
C VAL A 224 -26.23 -19.22 -10.21
N VAL A 225 -26.64 -18.06 -9.73
CA VAL A 225 -28.05 -17.65 -9.66
C VAL A 225 -28.46 -16.92 -10.94
N GLU A 226 -27.55 -16.11 -11.48
CA GLU A 226 -27.75 -15.32 -12.70
C GLU A 226 -26.45 -15.34 -13.50
N LYS A 227 -26.52 -15.68 -14.79
CA LYS A 227 -25.33 -15.67 -15.66
C LYS A 227 -25.04 -14.24 -16.11
N GLY A 228 -23.77 -13.85 -15.99
CA GLY A 228 -23.26 -12.59 -16.50
C GLY A 228 -23.16 -12.57 -18.03
N ASP A 229 -23.02 -11.36 -18.57
CA ASP A 229 -22.77 -11.17 -20.01
C ASP A 229 -21.37 -11.71 -20.38
N PRO A 230 -21.26 -12.68 -21.32
CA PRO A 230 -19.99 -13.26 -21.73
C PRO A 230 -18.99 -12.26 -22.37
N GLY A 231 -19.43 -11.05 -22.75
CA GLY A 231 -18.57 -10.02 -23.33
C GLY A 231 -17.71 -9.21 -22.35
N ALA A 232 -17.78 -9.49 -21.04
CA ALA A 232 -17.08 -8.70 -20.01
C ALA A 232 -15.54 -8.80 -20.05
N GLU A 233 -14.98 -9.80 -20.74
CA GLU A 233 -13.53 -9.97 -20.96
C GLU A 233 -13.05 -9.22 -22.23
N SER A 234 -13.94 -8.89 -23.17
CA SER A 234 -13.62 -8.18 -24.42
C SER A 234 -13.92 -6.68 -24.37
N LEU A 235 -13.77 -6.07 -23.20
CA LEU A 235 -13.95 -4.62 -23.05
C LEU A 235 -12.85 -3.86 -23.81
N PRO A 236 -13.17 -2.79 -24.53
CA PRO A 236 -12.15 -1.97 -25.19
C PRO A 236 -11.27 -1.27 -24.15
N VAL A 237 -10.00 -1.08 -24.50
CA VAL A 237 -9.04 -0.33 -23.67
C VAL A 237 -9.42 1.14 -23.62
N VAL A 238 -9.55 1.68 -22.42
CA VAL A 238 -9.86 3.09 -22.14
C VAL A 238 -8.59 3.82 -21.70
N PRO A 239 -8.29 5.01 -22.25
CA PRO A 239 -7.19 5.83 -21.78
C PRO A 239 -7.41 6.27 -20.33
N ILE A 240 -6.37 6.18 -19.48
CA ILE A 240 -6.46 6.49 -18.05
C ILE A 240 -6.93 7.92 -17.81
N GLY A 241 -6.47 8.90 -18.60
CA GLY A 241 -6.89 10.30 -18.50
C GLY A 241 -8.40 10.51 -18.66
N ASN A 242 -9.09 9.62 -19.40
CA ASN A 242 -10.54 9.68 -19.55
C ASN A 242 -11.29 9.24 -18.28
N LEU A 243 -10.63 8.48 -17.40
CA LEU A 243 -11.15 8.10 -16.09
C LEU A 243 -10.87 9.18 -15.03
N LEU A 244 -9.98 10.13 -15.32
CA LEU A 244 -9.58 11.20 -14.40
C LEU A 244 -10.30 12.53 -14.68
N SER A 245 -11.05 12.63 -15.79
CA SER A 245 -11.94 13.75 -16.10
C SER A 245 -13.32 13.58 -15.42
N GLU A 246 -14.19 14.60 -15.51
CA GLU A 246 -15.44 14.69 -14.72
C GLU A 246 -16.24 13.37 -14.61
N PRO A 247 -16.72 13.00 -13.40
CA PRO A 247 -17.36 11.72 -13.15
C PRO A 247 -18.67 11.57 -13.93
N GLY A 248 -18.67 10.71 -14.95
CA GLY A 248 -19.83 10.41 -15.79
C GLY A 248 -20.59 9.14 -15.39
N ARG A 249 -21.56 8.73 -16.23
CA ARG A 249 -22.36 7.49 -16.09
C ARG A 249 -21.55 6.17 -16.01
N TRP A 250 -20.23 6.23 -16.21
CA TRP A 250 -19.30 5.09 -16.22
C TRP A 250 -18.81 4.65 -14.84
N THR A 251 -19.07 5.42 -13.77
CA THR A 251 -18.59 5.18 -12.39
C THR A 251 -19.14 3.92 -11.70
N ASN A 252 -19.93 3.09 -12.39
CA ASN A 252 -20.43 1.80 -11.89
C ASN A 252 -20.13 0.62 -12.83
N ASN A 253 -19.50 0.86 -13.97
CA ASN A 253 -19.21 -0.18 -14.96
C ASN A 253 -17.76 -0.62 -14.83
N ARG A 254 -17.50 -1.88 -15.21
CA ARG A 254 -16.13 -2.35 -15.37
C ARG A 254 -15.48 -1.59 -16.53
N VAL A 255 -14.26 -1.14 -16.32
CA VAL A 255 -13.39 -0.59 -17.36
C VAL A 255 -12.19 -1.51 -17.58
N HIS A 256 -11.59 -1.40 -18.76
CA HIS A 256 -10.35 -2.08 -19.12
C HIS A 256 -9.33 -1.01 -19.49
N ILE A 257 -8.16 -1.01 -18.86
CA ILE A 257 -7.04 -0.10 -19.16
C ILE A 257 -5.80 -0.94 -19.47
N ASN A 258 -4.92 -0.42 -20.32
CA ASN A 258 -3.63 -1.02 -20.61
C ASN A 258 -2.54 0.01 -20.27
N GLY A 259 -1.52 -0.41 -19.54
CA GLY A 259 -0.46 0.50 -19.14
C GLY A 259 0.73 -0.20 -18.53
N LEU A 260 1.67 0.59 -18.04
CA LEU A 260 2.86 0.11 -17.35
C LEU A 260 2.66 0.20 -15.84
N ILE A 261 3.07 -0.83 -15.11
CA ILE A 261 3.13 -0.78 -13.65
C ILE A 261 4.15 0.27 -13.22
N SER A 262 3.73 1.25 -12.43
CA SER A 262 4.61 2.25 -11.80
C SER A 262 5.03 1.84 -10.40
N SER A 263 4.10 1.23 -9.65
CA SER A 263 4.36 0.61 -8.36
C SER A 263 3.38 -0.55 -8.17
N TYR A 264 3.81 -1.57 -7.44
CA TYR A 264 2.97 -2.72 -7.15
C TYR A 264 3.24 -3.24 -5.74
N ARG A 265 2.17 -3.32 -4.95
CA ARG A 265 2.14 -3.97 -3.64
C ARG A 265 1.20 -5.16 -3.74
N ALA A 266 1.79 -6.35 -3.81
CA ALA A 266 1.07 -7.61 -3.93
C ALA A 266 -0.07 -7.72 -2.90
N GLY A 267 -1.28 -7.96 -3.39
CA GLY A 267 -2.50 -8.11 -2.59
C GLY A 267 -3.01 -6.83 -1.92
N GLN A 268 -2.55 -5.66 -2.38
CA GLN A 268 -3.03 -4.36 -1.89
C GLN A 268 -3.42 -3.45 -3.05
N ASP A 269 -2.44 -2.97 -3.81
CA ASP A 269 -2.68 -2.06 -4.94
C ASP A 269 -1.53 -2.05 -5.95
N MET A 270 -1.82 -1.54 -7.14
CA MET A 270 -0.83 -1.12 -8.13
C MET A 270 -1.15 0.28 -8.63
N ILE A 271 -0.13 0.98 -9.08
CA ILE A 271 -0.30 2.20 -9.87
C ILE A 271 0.03 1.83 -11.31
N VAL A 272 -0.90 2.07 -12.23
CA VAL A 272 -0.72 1.82 -13.66
C VAL A 272 -0.69 3.17 -14.36
N LYS A 273 0.25 3.35 -15.28
CA LYS A 273 0.37 4.57 -16.08
C LYS A 273 0.26 4.27 -17.57
N ASP A 274 -0.37 5.17 -18.29
CA ASP A 274 -0.38 5.23 -19.74
C ASP A 274 0.01 6.67 -20.17
N PRO A 275 0.06 7.00 -21.47
CA PRO A 275 0.41 8.36 -21.91
C PRO A 275 -0.57 9.46 -21.46
N THR A 276 -1.77 9.10 -21.01
CA THR A 276 -2.88 10.02 -20.69
C THR A 276 -3.08 10.22 -19.18
N GLY A 277 -2.52 9.35 -18.33
CA GLY A 277 -2.58 9.51 -16.89
C GLY A 277 -2.03 8.33 -16.11
N ALA A 278 -2.16 8.40 -14.79
CA ALA A 278 -1.87 7.30 -13.89
C ALA A 278 -3.05 7.09 -12.93
N ILE A 279 -3.40 5.83 -12.67
CA ILE A 279 -4.50 5.49 -11.78
C ILE A 279 -4.07 4.38 -10.82
N ARG A 280 -4.53 4.50 -9.57
CA ARG A 280 -4.34 3.47 -8.56
C ARG A 280 -5.43 2.42 -8.71
N ALA A 281 -5.04 1.16 -8.81
CA ALA A 281 -5.93 0.00 -8.84
C ALA A 281 -5.76 -0.81 -7.55
N GLN A 282 -6.84 -1.06 -6.82
CA GLN A 282 -6.85 -1.89 -5.60
C GLN A 282 -7.04 -3.36 -5.97
N LEU A 283 -6.15 -4.22 -5.49
CA LEU A 283 -6.03 -5.61 -5.93
C LEU A 283 -6.05 -6.57 -4.75
N VAL A 284 -6.55 -7.78 -4.99
CA VAL A 284 -6.37 -8.92 -4.08
C VAL A 284 -5.28 -9.90 -4.55
N GLN A 285 -4.94 -9.83 -5.85
CA GLN A 285 -3.91 -10.64 -6.50
C GLN A 285 -2.52 -10.35 -5.95
N VAL A 286 -1.71 -11.41 -5.86
CA VAL A 286 -0.27 -11.37 -5.52
C VAL A 286 0.60 -11.87 -6.67
N THR A 287 0.04 -12.00 -7.88
CA THR A 287 0.76 -12.40 -9.09
C THR A 287 2.07 -11.61 -9.20
N PRO A 288 3.24 -12.25 -9.40
CA PRO A 288 4.49 -11.53 -9.56
C PRO A 288 4.40 -10.56 -10.74
N ALA A 289 4.75 -9.31 -10.48
CA ALA A 289 4.85 -8.27 -11.48
C ALA A 289 5.88 -7.25 -10.99
N GLN A 290 6.53 -6.58 -11.93
CA GLN A 290 7.59 -5.62 -11.66
C GLN A 290 7.18 -4.24 -12.17
N PRO A 291 7.74 -3.16 -11.60
CA PRO A 291 7.69 -1.87 -12.26
C PRO A 291 8.13 -1.99 -13.72
N ASP A 292 7.41 -1.31 -14.61
CA ASP A 292 7.50 -1.34 -16.07
C ASP A 292 6.99 -2.60 -16.79
N ASP A 293 6.44 -3.58 -16.08
CA ASP A 293 5.65 -4.63 -16.73
C ASP A 293 4.42 -3.98 -17.39
N ARG A 294 4.13 -4.39 -18.63
CA ARG A 294 2.88 -4.01 -19.29
C ARG A 294 1.77 -4.92 -18.82
N VAL A 295 0.67 -4.31 -18.43
CA VAL A 295 -0.48 -5.00 -17.87
C VAL A 295 -1.77 -4.52 -18.51
N ASP A 296 -2.65 -5.47 -18.76
CA ASP A 296 -4.08 -5.23 -18.92
C ASP A 296 -4.71 -5.26 -17.53
N VAL A 297 -5.47 -4.22 -17.19
CA VAL A 297 -6.10 -4.05 -15.88
C VAL A 297 -7.58 -3.78 -16.05
N TRP A 298 -8.39 -4.60 -15.39
CA TRP A 298 -9.82 -4.42 -15.30
C TRP A 298 -10.20 -3.99 -13.90
N GLY A 299 -11.18 -3.10 -13.76
CA GLY A 299 -11.66 -2.67 -12.46
C GLY A 299 -12.90 -1.81 -12.55
N PHE A 300 -13.43 -1.42 -11.40
CA PHE A 300 -14.60 -0.55 -11.28
C PHE A 300 -14.15 0.82 -10.79
N PRO A 301 -14.27 1.89 -11.58
CA PRO A 301 -13.85 3.21 -11.14
C PRO A 301 -14.68 3.67 -9.94
N SER A 302 -14.01 4.21 -8.93
CA SER A 302 -14.62 4.73 -7.72
C SER A 302 -13.86 5.95 -7.23
N VAL A 303 -14.58 6.90 -6.63
CA VAL A 303 -13.96 8.05 -5.96
C VAL A 303 -13.65 7.66 -4.51
N SER A 304 -12.41 7.86 -4.08
CA SER A 304 -11.96 7.62 -2.71
C SER A 304 -11.26 8.87 -2.18
N GLY A 305 -12.00 9.70 -1.44
CA GLY A 305 -11.52 11.03 -1.06
C GLY A 305 -11.58 11.98 -2.25
N ALA A 306 -10.43 12.54 -2.66
CA ALA A 306 -10.30 13.39 -3.84
C ALA A 306 -9.76 12.67 -5.08
N ASP A 307 -9.41 11.39 -4.97
CA ASP A 307 -8.77 10.61 -6.04
C ASP A 307 -9.76 9.64 -6.70
N THR A 308 -9.69 9.51 -8.03
CA THR A 308 -10.32 8.38 -8.76
C THR A 308 -9.40 7.17 -8.71
N ILE A 309 -9.93 6.04 -8.26
CA ILE A 309 -9.24 4.75 -8.18
C ILE A 309 -10.01 3.67 -8.93
N LEU A 310 -9.35 2.57 -9.30
CA LEU A 310 -10.02 1.34 -9.71
C LEU A 310 -10.18 0.42 -8.49
N GLN A 311 -11.41 0.19 -8.06
CA GLN A 311 -11.74 -0.81 -7.05
C GLN A 311 -11.96 -2.18 -7.67
N ASP A 312 -11.81 -3.22 -6.85
CA ASP A 312 -12.01 -4.62 -7.22
C ASP A 312 -11.28 -4.96 -8.52
N ALA A 313 -10.03 -4.52 -8.62
CA ALA A 313 -9.26 -4.61 -9.84
C ALA A 313 -8.56 -5.97 -9.98
N TYR A 314 -8.37 -6.36 -11.24
CA TYR A 314 -7.68 -7.56 -11.67
C TYR A 314 -6.72 -7.20 -12.80
N PHE A 315 -5.55 -7.83 -12.86
CA PHE A 315 -4.58 -7.61 -13.93
C PHE A 315 -4.03 -8.91 -14.50
N GLU A 316 -3.64 -8.84 -15.78
CA GLU A 316 -2.82 -9.83 -16.45
C GLU A 316 -1.58 -9.14 -17.04
N VAL A 317 -0.41 -9.77 -16.89
CA VAL A 317 0.82 -9.29 -17.52
C VAL A 317 0.80 -9.64 -18.99
N THR A 318 0.86 -8.63 -19.85
CA THR A 318 0.89 -8.81 -21.30
C THR A 318 2.32 -9.20 -21.72
N LEU A 319 2.63 -10.50 -21.69
CA LEU A 319 3.84 -11.01 -22.34
C LEU A 319 3.74 -10.78 -23.86
N PRO A 320 4.82 -10.41 -24.57
CA PRO A 320 4.79 -10.38 -26.03
C PRO A 320 4.43 -11.79 -26.52
N GLN A 321 3.33 -11.90 -27.26
CA GLN A 321 2.90 -13.13 -27.90
C GLN A 321 4.06 -13.63 -28.78
N LEU A 322 4.71 -14.72 -28.36
CA LEU A 322 5.72 -15.42 -29.14
C LEU A 322 5.05 -15.93 -30.41
N ALA A 323 5.17 -15.18 -31.51
CA ALA A 323 4.67 -15.58 -32.83
C ALA A 323 5.41 -16.84 -33.29
N THR A 324 4.83 -18.00 -33.01
CA THR A 324 5.26 -19.30 -33.49
C THR A 324 4.53 -19.57 -34.80
N SER A 325 5.20 -19.30 -35.92
CA SER A 325 5.13 -20.10 -37.17
C SER A 325 5.99 -19.44 -38.25
N ALA A 326 7.23 -19.89 -38.38
CA ALA A 326 8.01 -19.70 -39.60
C ALA A 326 7.68 -20.82 -40.60
N ARG A 327 7.39 -20.47 -41.85
CA ARG A 327 7.63 -21.30 -43.05
C ARG A 327 8.56 -20.55 -44.01
N PRO A 328 9.34 -21.24 -44.84
CA PRO A 328 10.69 -20.84 -45.19
C PRO A 328 10.82 -19.86 -46.38
N VAL A 329 11.77 -18.93 -46.20
CA VAL A 329 12.73 -18.30 -47.12
C VAL A 329 12.38 -18.21 -48.61
N THR A 330 12.28 -16.97 -49.12
CA THR A 330 13.10 -16.54 -50.27
C THR A 330 13.39 -15.02 -50.26
N GLN A 331 14.66 -14.72 -49.97
CA GLN A 331 15.50 -13.59 -50.39
C GLN A 331 15.06 -12.12 -50.17
N GLY A 332 15.75 -11.49 -49.21
CA GLY A 332 16.06 -10.06 -49.09
C GLY A 332 16.79 -9.85 -47.76
N PRO A 333 17.95 -9.15 -47.69
CA PRO A 333 18.82 -9.18 -46.52
C PRO A 333 18.13 -8.56 -45.30
N VAL A 334 18.18 -9.28 -44.19
CA VAL A 334 17.76 -8.83 -42.86
C VAL A 334 18.79 -7.82 -42.35
N PRO A 335 18.42 -6.61 -41.92
CA PRO A 335 19.23 -5.87 -40.97
C PRO A 335 18.81 -6.30 -39.57
N GLU A 336 19.68 -7.06 -38.90
CA GLU A 336 19.75 -7.05 -37.44
C GLU A 336 19.98 -5.61 -36.97
N THR A 337 19.18 -5.13 -36.01
CA THR A 337 19.52 -4.15 -34.95
C THR A 337 18.23 -3.54 -34.41
N THR A 338 17.77 -3.91 -33.22
CA THR A 338 16.98 -2.96 -32.42
C THR A 338 17.98 -1.97 -31.81
N ASN A 339 18.42 -1.05 -32.66
CA ASN A 339 19.26 0.08 -32.30
C ASN A 339 18.55 0.83 -31.15
N LEU A 340 19.13 0.84 -29.95
CA LEU A 340 19.05 2.07 -29.16
C LEU A 340 19.51 3.19 -30.09
N PRO A 341 18.84 4.35 -30.12
CA PRO A 341 19.36 5.47 -30.87
C PRO A 341 20.82 5.65 -30.47
N SER A 342 21.72 5.66 -31.45
CA SER A 342 23.12 5.97 -31.18
C SER A 342 23.28 7.38 -30.58
N LEU A 343 22.21 8.18 -30.61
CA LEU A 343 22.10 9.52 -30.09
C LEU A 343 20.67 9.83 -29.63
N LEU A 344 20.47 10.24 -28.38
CA LEU A 344 19.19 10.76 -27.87
C LEU A 344 19.12 12.27 -28.07
N THR A 345 17.97 12.79 -28.52
CA THR A 345 17.86 14.20 -28.94
C THR A 345 16.76 15.00 -28.25
N GLN A 346 15.92 14.34 -27.46
CA GLN A 346 14.88 14.99 -26.65
C GLN A 346 15.01 14.60 -25.17
N VAL A 347 14.70 15.54 -24.28
CA VAL A 347 14.73 15.31 -22.84
C VAL A 347 13.82 14.15 -22.44
N SER A 348 12.62 14.07 -23.02
CA SER A 348 11.67 12.98 -22.72
C SER A 348 12.19 11.59 -23.08
N GLU A 349 13.09 11.46 -24.06
CA GLU A 349 13.72 10.17 -24.40
C GLU A 349 14.65 9.71 -23.28
N ILE A 350 15.41 10.64 -22.69
CA ILE A 350 16.31 10.36 -21.57
C ILE A 350 15.52 10.10 -20.29
N ARG A 351 14.47 10.87 -20.02
CA ARG A 351 13.60 10.69 -18.84
C ARG A 351 12.84 9.37 -18.84
N LYS A 352 12.65 8.76 -20.01
CA LYS A 352 12.02 7.44 -20.18
C LYS A 352 12.99 6.28 -19.96
N LEU A 353 14.31 6.53 -19.91
CA LEU A 353 15.30 5.49 -19.69
C LEU A 353 15.16 4.93 -18.29
N ARG A 354 15.27 3.61 -18.19
CA ARG A 354 15.47 2.94 -16.90
C ARG A 354 16.88 3.21 -16.39
N LYS A 355 17.10 3.07 -15.08
CA LYS A 355 18.43 3.22 -14.47
C LYS A 355 19.51 2.38 -15.17
N ALA A 356 19.21 1.13 -15.52
CA ALA A 356 20.16 0.25 -16.22
C ALA A 356 20.46 0.72 -17.65
N GLU A 357 19.48 1.30 -18.36
CA GLU A 357 19.67 1.83 -19.72
C GLU A 357 20.45 3.14 -19.70
N ALA A 358 20.08 4.03 -18.78
CA ALA A 358 20.80 5.28 -18.54
C ALA A 358 22.26 5.03 -18.08
N ALA A 359 22.52 3.95 -17.34
CA ALA A 359 23.86 3.51 -16.96
C ALA A 359 24.72 3.00 -18.13
N ARG A 360 24.15 2.82 -19.33
CA ARG A 360 24.92 2.44 -20.53
C ARG A 360 25.63 3.61 -21.20
N HIS A 361 25.56 4.82 -20.63
CA HIS A 361 26.19 6.03 -21.15
C HIS A 361 25.85 6.27 -22.62
N ILE A 362 24.56 6.27 -22.94
CA ILE A 362 24.07 6.51 -24.30
C ILE A 362 24.40 7.95 -24.69
N PRO A 363 24.96 8.22 -25.88
CA PRO A 363 25.23 9.58 -26.32
C PRO A 363 23.94 10.42 -26.40
N VAL A 364 24.06 11.69 -26.02
CA VAL A 364 22.97 12.66 -25.97
C VAL A 364 23.37 13.89 -26.78
N ARG A 365 22.42 14.45 -27.55
CA ARG A 365 22.49 15.79 -28.15
C ARG A 365 21.16 16.51 -28.01
N LEU A 366 21.01 17.34 -26.98
CA LEU A 366 19.78 18.09 -26.71
C LEU A 366 19.86 19.52 -27.21
N ARG A 367 18.71 20.12 -27.49
CA ARG A 367 18.56 21.58 -27.57
C ARG A 367 17.54 22.04 -26.55
N GLY A 368 17.93 22.97 -25.69
CA GLY A 368 17.13 23.36 -24.55
C GLY A 368 17.53 24.71 -23.99
N VAL A 369 16.67 25.27 -23.14
CA VAL A 369 16.96 26.46 -22.36
C VAL A 369 17.58 26.03 -21.05
N VAL A 370 18.72 26.59 -20.69
CA VAL A 370 19.30 26.44 -19.35
C VAL A 370 18.40 27.17 -18.36
N THR A 371 17.74 26.43 -17.47
CA THR A 371 16.83 27.00 -16.47
C THR A 371 17.55 27.33 -15.16
N TYR A 372 18.62 26.61 -14.86
CA TYR A 372 19.51 26.86 -13.73
C TYR A 372 20.95 26.43 -14.08
N ALA A 373 21.94 27.16 -13.59
CA ALA A 373 23.35 26.81 -13.73
C ALA A 373 24.14 27.30 -12.53
N ASP A 374 24.81 26.37 -11.87
CA ASP A 374 25.80 26.61 -10.83
C ASP A 374 27.09 25.85 -11.18
N PRO A 375 28.08 26.55 -11.78
CA PRO A 375 29.38 25.96 -12.06
C PRO A 375 30.21 25.61 -10.81
N HIS A 376 29.91 26.14 -9.62
CA HIS A 376 30.67 25.81 -8.41
C HIS A 376 30.32 24.41 -7.90
N TRP A 377 29.03 24.05 -7.84
CA TRP A 377 28.57 22.71 -7.47
C TRP A 377 28.40 21.78 -8.67
N ARG A 378 28.81 22.23 -9.87
CA ARG A 378 28.70 21.50 -11.13
C ARG A 378 27.27 21.04 -11.45
N ASN A 379 26.30 21.88 -11.14
CA ASN A 379 24.88 21.59 -11.28
C ASN A 379 24.28 22.46 -12.39
N SER A 380 23.50 21.87 -13.29
CA SER A 380 22.64 22.62 -14.19
C SER A 380 21.33 21.88 -14.47
N PHE A 381 20.31 22.63 -14.85
CA PHE A 381 19.05 22.09 -15.37
C PHE A 381 18.80 22.69 -16.75
N ILE A 382 18.36 21.85 -17.69
CA ILE A 382 17.98 22.24 -19.04
C ILE A 382 16.56 21.79 -19.29
N GLN A 383 15.76 22.63 -19.95
CA GLN A 383 14.41 22.31 -20.34
C GLN A 383 14.19 22.50 -21.85
N ASP A 384 13.63 21.49 -22.50
CA ASP A 384 13.09 21.57 -23.86
C ASP A 384 11.54 21.53 -23.81
N GLN A 385 10.90 21.38 -24.97
CA GLN A 385 9.43 21.29 -25.06
C GLN A 385 8.85 20.01 -24.43
N SER A 386 9.68 18.99 -24.25
CA SER A 386 9.32 17.66 -23.77
C SER A 386 9.60 17.46 -22.28
N GLY A 387 10.47 18.27 -21.67
CA GLY A 387 10.64 18.33 -20.22
C GLY A 387 11.95 18.93 -19.74
N GLY A 388 12.17 18.92 -18.42
CA GLY A 388 13.41 19.34 -17.77
C GLY A 388 14.34 18.17 -17.44
N ILE A 389 15.64 18.38 -17.39
CA ILE A 389 16.63 17.36 -16.99
C ILE A 389 17.81 17.96 -16.23
N TYR A 390 18.32 17.22 -15.26
CA TYR A 390 19.57 17.53 -14.57
C TYR A 390 20.79 17.21 -15.44
N VAL A 391 21.79 18.09 -15.40
CA VAL A 391 22.98 18.05 -16.24
C VAL A 391 24.20 18.41 -15.39
N ASP A 392 25.24 17.56 -15.41
CA ASP A 392 26.54 17.89 -14.81
C ASP A 392 27.16 19.07 -15.57
N LEU A 393 27.58 20.12 -14.85
CA LEU A 393 28.08 21.35 -15.44
C LEU A 393 29.58 21.56 -15.13
N ALA A 394 30.43 21.24 -16.10
CA ALA A 394 31.87 21.51 -16.00
C ALA A 394 32.27 22.93 -16.44
N ARG A 395 31.44 23.60 -17.26
CA ARG A 395 31.78 24.84 -17.97
C ARG A 395 31.33 26.08 -17.17
N LYS A 396 32.21 27.08 -17.02
CA LYS A 396 32.00 28.21 -16.08
C LYS A 396 31.19 29.40 -16.62
N ASP A 397 30.96 29.48 -17.91
CA ASP A 397 30.29 30.58 -18.62
C ASP A 397 28.82 30.28 -18.98
N ILE A 398 28.30 29.11 -18.61
CA ILE A 398 26.88 28.79 -18.79
C ILE A 398 26.03 29.53 -17.78
N ARG A 399 24.94 30.15 -18.24
CA ARG A 399 24.02 30.96 -17.44
C ARG A 399 22.57 30.60 -17.76
N PRO A 400 21.64 30.77 -16.80
CA PRO A 400 20.21 30.63 -17.06
C PRO A 400 19.74 31.58 -18.16
N GLY A 401 18.79 31.11 -18.98
CA GLY A 401 18.34 31.81 -20.19
C GLY A 401 19.21 31.58 -21.43
N HIS A 402 20.35 30.89 -21.33
CA HIS A 402 21.06 30.44 -22.53
C HIS A 402 20.25 29.38 -23.28
N TRP A 403 20.03 29.60 -24.58
CA TRP A 403 19.58 28.56 -25.51
C TRP A 403 20.81 27.81 -25.99
N VAL A 404 20.89 26.51 -25.70
CA VAL A 404 22.11 25.72 -25.91
C VAL A 404 21.81 24.46 -26.71
N GLU A 405 22.80 24.02 -27.48
CA GLU A 405 22.93 22.63 -27.87
C GLU A 405 23.89 21.96 -26.87
N LEU A 406 23.41 20.93 -26.19
CA LEU A 406 24.17 20.14 -25.22
C LEU A 406 24.52 18.80 -25.85
N THR A 407 25.76 18.35 -25.72
CA THR A 407 26.15 16.95 -25.94
C THR A 407 26.63 16.32 -24.65
N GLY A 408 26.45 15.02 -24.47
CA GLY A 408 26.86 14.31 -23.25
C GLY A 408 26.51 12.84 -23.31
N HIS A 409 26.46 12.19 -22.15
CA HIS A 409 26.05 10.79 -22.04
C HIS A 409 25.03 10.62 -20.91
N THR A 410 24.14 9.65 -21.04
CA THR A 410 23.17 9.36 -19.99
C THR A 410 23.85 8.88 -18.71
N GLY A 411 23.29 9.25 -17.56
CA GLY A 411 23.62 8.74 -16.25
C GLY A 411 22.36 8.23 -15.54
N PRO A 412 22.47 7.19 -14.68
CA PRO A 412 21.32 6.62 -13.98
C PRO A 412 20.69 7.58 -12.96
N GLY A 413 21.45 8.58 -12.48
CA GLY A 413 21.04 9.54 -11.47
C GLY A 413 20.65 8.93 -10.12
N GLY A 414 20.24 9.80 -9.19
CA GLY A 414 19.70 9.38 -7.90
C GLY A 414 18.21 9.04 -7.98
N PHE A 415 17.42 10.02 -8.43
CA PHE A 415 15.96 9.95 -8.53
C PHE A 415 15.46 9.79 -9.98
N MET A 416 15.99 10.60 -10.90
CA MET A 416 15.70 10.58 -12.34
C MET A 416 17.00 10.45 -13.14
N PRO A 417 16.96 9.92 -14.39
CA PRO A 417 18.12 9.94 -15.29
C PRO A 417 18.66 11.35 -15.53
N GLU A 418 19.96 11.46 -15.74
CA GLU A 418 20.70 12.72 -15.90
C GLU A 418 21.61 12.70 -17.13
N VAL A 419 22.21 13.85 -17.46
CA VAL A 419 23.26 13.95 -18.48
C VAL A 419 24.61 14.26 -17.84
N LEU A 420 25.56 13.35 -18.03
CA LEU A 420 26.94 13.41 -17.56
C LEU A 420 27.90 13.78 -18.69
N ASN A 421 29.12 14.21 -18.34
CA ASN A 421 30.19 14.53 -19.30
C ASN A 421 29.75 15.51 -20.39
N SER A 422 29.05 16.54 -19.95
CA SER A 422 28.33 17.50 -20.76
C SER A 422 29.23 18.54 -21.42
N SER A 423 29.03 18.78 -22.72
CA SER A 423 29.63 19.86 -23.48
C SER A 423 28.55 20.74 -24.11
N PHE A 424 28.68 22.05 -23.92
CA PHE A 424 27.67 23.03 -24.30
C PHE A 424 28.15 23.88 -25.47
N LEU A 425 27.28 24.05 -26.47
CA LEU A 425 27.36 25.07 -27.51
C LEU A 425 26.25 26.10 -27.27
N ILE A 426 26.62 27.35 -26.98
CA ILE A 426 25.65 28.43 -26.79
C ILE A 426 25.16 28.87 -28.17
N LEU A 427 23.87 28.71 -28.42
CA LEU A 427 23.21 29.12 -29.67
C LEU A 427 22.65 30.55 -29.58
N GLY A 428 22.38 31.02 -28.36
CA GLY A 428 21.91 32.38 -28.10
C GLY A 428 21.38 32.54 -26.67
N THR A 429 20.69 33.65 -26.43
CA THR A 429 19.96 33.92 -25.19
C THR A 429 18.46 33.99 -25.46
N THR A 430 17.65 33.54 -24.51
CA THR A 430 16.18 33.52 -24.59
C THR A 430 15.60 33.73 -23.20
N ASN A 431 14.29 34.01 -23.13
CA ASN A 431 13.56 34.01 -21.87
C ASN A 431 13.51 32.61 -21.24
N LEU A 432 13.41 32.57 -19.92
CA LEU A 432 13.11 31.33 -19.21
C LEU A 432 11.71 30.81 -19.62
N PRO A 433 11.50 29.49 -19.57
CA PRO A 433 10.18 28.90 -19.82
C PRO A 433 9.11 29.49 -18.90
N THR A 434 7.85 29.46 -19.32
CA THR A 434 6.75 29.79 -18.41
C THR A 434 6.72 28.78 -17.26
N ALA A 435 6.85 29.29 -16.04
CA ALA A 435 6.86 28.45 -14.84
C ALA A 435 5.48 27.80 -14.63
N ALA A 436 5.46 26.47 -14.44
CA ALA A 436 4.25 25.79 -14.04
C ALA A 436 3.97 26.10 -12.56
N LYS A 437 2.78 26.67 -12.28
CA LYS A 437 2.37 27.03 -10.93
C LYS A 437 1.87 25.79 -10.20
N VAL A 438 2.53 25.43 -9.12
CA VAL A 438 2.29 24.18 -8.40
C VAL A 438 2.35 24.35 -6.89
N ASP A 439 1.79 23.40 -6.16
CA ASP A 439 2.03 23.22 -4.73
C ASP A 439 2.76 21.90 -4.44
N LEU A 440 3.03 21.62 -3.16
CA LEU A 440 3.76 20.41 -2.77
C LEU A 440 3.04 19.10 -3.13
N GLN A 441 1.71 19.10 -3.28
CA GLN A 441 0.92 17.91 -3.61
C GLN A 441 1.14 17.48 -5.06
N ASP A 442 1.32 18.45 -5.97
CA ASP A 442 1.64 18.20 -7.37
C ASP A 442 3.01 17.50 -7.55
N LEU A 443 3.90 17.65 -6.56
CA LEU A 443 5.28 17.15 -6.58
C LEU A 443 5.47 15.79 -5.90
N VAL A 444 4.44 15.24 -5.24
CA VAL A 444 4.56 14.03 -4.39
C VAL A 444 5.05 12.80 -5.14
N ASN A 445 4.72 12.69 -6.43
CA ASN A 445 5.14 11.58 -7.29
C ASN A 445 6.45 11.88 -8.05
N GLY A 446 7.04 13.08 -7.89
CA GLY A 446 8.28 13.52 -8.51
C GLY A 446 8.29 13.69 -10.03
N HIS A 447 7.12 13.66 -10.70
CA HIS A 447 7.06 13.75 -12.17
C HIS A 447 7.56 15.10 -12.74
N LEU A 448 7.47 16.16 -11.95
CA LEU A 448 7.95 17.51 -12.27
C LEU A 448 9.39 17.75 -11.83
N ASP A 449 10.13 16.72 -11.42
CA ASP A 449 11.55 16.85 -11.17
C ASP A 449 12.27 17.40 -12.40
N SER A 450 13.19 18.35 -12.17
CA SER A 450 13.94 19.12 -13.16
C SER A 450 13.15 20.14 -13.98
N TYR A 451 11.82 20.24 -13.83
CA TYR A 451 11.03 21.27 -14.52
C TYR A 451 11.20 22.65 -13.88
N TRP A 452 10.97 23.70 -14.68
CA TRP A 452 10.85 25.08 -14.24
C TRP A 452 9.46 25.35 -13.65
N LEU A 453 9.42 25.60 -12.34
CA LEU A 453 8.19 25.69 -11.56
C LEU A 453 8.09 27.00 -10.79
N GLU A 454 6.87 27.39 -10.42
CA GLU A 454 6.57 28.49 -9.52
C GLU A 454 5.84 27.95 -8.28
N MET A 455 6.36 28.25 -7.09
CA MET A 455 5.73 27.88 -5.81
C MET A 455 5.55 29.09 -4.92
N LYS A 456 4.41 29.15 -4.24
CA LYS A 456 4.10 30.17 -3.23
C LYS A 456 4.44 29.67 -1.82
N GLY A 457 5.11 30.51 -1.02
CA GLY A 457 5.42 30.19 0.38
C GLY A 457 5.79 31.41 1.20
N VAL A 458 5.84 31.24 2.51
CA VAL A 458 6.38 32.22 3.47
C VAL A 458 7.82 31.85 3.76
N VAL A 459 8.77 32.77 3.61
CA VAL A 459 10.16 32.52 4.01
C VAL A 459 10.22 32.47 5.53
N ARG A 460 10.67 31.36 6.09
CA ARG A 460 10.77 31.16 7.55
C ARG A 460 12.19 31.27 8.06
N ARG A 461 13.17 30.93 7.23
CA ARG A 461 14.58 30.96 7.59
C ARG A 461 15.43 31.20 6.35
N MET A 462 16.52 31.90 6.56
CA MET A 462 17.60 32.09 5.60
C MET A 462 18.88 31.53 6.22
N ASN A 463 19.62 30.76 5.45
CA ASN A 463 20.88 30.18 5.88
C ASN A 463 21.93 30.37 4.80
N ASP A 464 22.96 31.15 5.11
CA ASP A 464 24.11 31.32 4.24
C ASP A 464 25.06 30.15 4.44
N GLN A 465 25.40 29.50 3.33
CA GLN A 465 26.24 28.31 3.26
C GLN A 465 27.51 28.63 2.45
N GLY A 466 28.09 29.80 2.70
CA GLY A 466 29.29 30.27 2.00
C GLY A 466 28.98 30.80 0.61
N ASP A 467 29.00 29.91 -0.39
CA ASP A 467 28.80 30.24 -1.81
C ASP A 467 27.34 30.11 -2.27
N HIS A 468 26.45 29.72 -1.37
CA HIS A 468 25.02 29.56 -1.61
C HIS A 468 24.20 30.09 -0.43
N THR A 469 22.99 30.56 -0.73
CA THR A 469 22.00 30.89 0.29
C THR A 469 20.79 29.96 0.14
N SER A 470 20.43 29.29 1.22
CA SER A 470 19.21 28.47 1.29
C SER A 470 18.12 29.24 2.02
N LEU A 471 16.95 29.31 1.41
CA LEU A 471 15.71 29.76 2.03
C LEU A 471 14.88 28.54 2.41
N GLU A 472 14.38 28.49 3.64
CA GLU A 472 13.36 27.53 4.04
C GLU A 472 12.00 28.21 3.97
N LEU A 473 11.11 27.65 3.16
CA LEU A 473 9.78 28.20 2.90
C LEU A 473 8.70 27.28 3.45
N MET A 474 7.63 27.89 3.96
CA MET A 474 6.43 27.20 4.39
C MET A 474 5.28 27.53 3.44
N SER A 475 4.76 26.51 2.76
CA SER A 475 3.48 26.60 2.06
C SER A 475 2.35 26.11 2.98
N ARG A 476 1.09 26.28 2.56
CA ARG A 476 -0.06 25.67 3.25
C ARG A 476 0.01 24.14 3.35
N LYS A 477 0.79 23.50 2.47
CA LYS A 477 0.87 22.04 2.33
C LYS A 477 2.15 21.44 2.94
N GLY A 478 3.04 22.28 3.49
CA GLY A 478 4.28 21.85 4.09
C GLY A 478 5.49 22.69 3.69
N LYS A 479 6.67 22.23 4.09
CA LYS A 479 7.95 22.92 3.89
C LYS A 479 8.63 22.54 2.57
N PHE A 480 9.30 23.50 1.95
CA PHE A 480 10.22 23.30 0.83
C PHE A 480 11.40 24.26 0.93
N LYS A 481 12.44 24.03 0.12
CA LYS A 481 13.63 24.90 0.11
C LYS A 481 13.74 25.62 -1.22
N ALA A 482 14.32 26.82 -1.19
CA ALA A 482 14.88 27.47 -2.37
C ALA A 482 16.39 27.64 -2.15
N LEU A 483 17.18 27.34 -3.17
CA LEU A 483 18.63 27.41 -3.12
C LEU A 483 19.14 28.35 -4.21
N LEU A 484 19.88 29.37 -3.79
CA LEU A 484 20.42 30.41 -4.64
C LEU A 484 21.94 30.32 -4.64
N PRO A 485 22.60 30.39 -5.81
CA PRO A 485 24.02 30.71 -5.88
C PRO A 485 24.26 32.09 -5.28
N ASN A 486 25.25 32.19 -4.41
CA ASN A 486 25.70 33.42 -3.77
C ASN A 486 27.24 33.50 -3.75
N PRO A 487 27.90 33.49 -4.93
CA PRO A 487 29.35 33.55 -4.99
C PRO A 487 29.85 34.88 -4.41
N GLY A 488 30.55 34.81 -3.28
CA GLY A 488 31.04 35.99 -2.55
C GLY A 488 30.21 36.39 -1.32
N GLY A 489 29.16 35.63 -0.98
CA GLY A 489 28.43 35.77 0.28
C GLY A 489 27.74 37.12 0.43
N GLN A 490 27.15 37.65 -0.65
CA GLN A 490 26.40 38.89 -0.56
C GLN A 490 25.19 38.70 0.36
N PRO A 491 24.91 39.64 1.25
CA PRO A 491 23.77 39.52 2.15
C PRO A 491 22.48 39.51 1.35
N VAL A 492 21.73 38.41 1.44
CA VAL A 492 20.38 38.34 0.90
C VAL A 492 19.46 39.26 1.75
N PRO A 493 18.51 40.00 1.15
CA PRO A 493 17.78 41.02 1.89
C PRO A 493 16.99 40.44 3.08
N ALA A 494 17.27 40.94 4.28
CA ALA A 494 16.68 40.44 5.53
C ALA A 494 15.14 40.52 5.55
N HIS A 495 14.56 41.49 4.83
CA HIS A 495 13.11 41.66 4.71
C HIS A 495 12.40 40.51 3.97
N LEU A 496 13.14 39.58 3.36
CA LEU A 496 12.53 38.36 2.81
C LEU A 496 12.00 37.45 3.91
N ILE A 497 12.61 37.43 5.10
CA ILE A 497 12.12 36.61 6.23
C ILE A 497 10.71 37.10 6.62
N ASP A 498 9.78 36.16 6.80
CA ASP A 498 8.36 36.38 7.07
C ASP A 498 7.56 37.04 5.92
N SER A 499 8.19 37.35 4.78
CA SER A 499 7.46 37.75 3.57
C SER A 499 6.79 36.55 2.90
N VAL A 500 5.61 36.79 2.31
CA VAL A 500 4.96 35.86 1.39
C VAL A 500 5.54 36.09 0.00
N VAL A 501 6.12 35.05 -0.59
CA VAL A 501 6.81 35.13 -1.87
C VAL A 501 6.28 34.08 -2.85
N THR A 502 6.40 34.37 -4.15
CA THR A 502 6.45 33.34 -5.20
C THR A 502 7.90 33.13 -5.59
N VAL A 503 8.31 31.87 -5.68
CA VAL A 503 9.66 31.47 -6.05
C VAL A 503 9.59 30.68 -7.34
N GLN A 504 10.34 31.10 -8.35
CA GLN A 504 10.54 30.35 -9.58
C GLN A 504 11.90 29.65 -9.57
N GLY A 505 11.93 28.37 -9.92
CA GLY A 505 13.17 27.60 -9.91
C GLY A 505 13.04 26.24 -10.58
N ALA A 506 14.19 25.64 -10.90
CA ALA A 506 14.24 24.27 -11.37
C ALA A 506 14.03 23.31 -10.19
N CYS A 507 13.08 22.38 -10.31
CA CYS A 507 12.73 21.47 -9.23
C CYS A 507 13.78 20.38 -9.02
N GLY A 508 14.22 20.18 -7.79
CA GLY A 508 15.01 19.05 -7.35
C GLY A 508 14.30 18.25 -6.26
N SER A 509 14.34 16.93 -6.40
CA SER A 509 13.79 15.97 -5.44
C SER A 509 14.85 15.51 -4.43
N GLN A 510 14.58 15.66 -3.13
CA GLN A 510 15.42 15.11 -2.07
C GLN A 510 14.93 13.72 -1.67
N LEU A 511 15.84 12.76 -1.54
CA LEU A 511 15.54 11.40 -1.11
C LEU A 511 16.09 11.12 0.30
N ASN A 512 15.37 10.31 1.06
CA ASN A 512 15.89 9.72 2.28
C ASN A 512 16.78 8.49 1.98
N ALA A 513 17.40 7.92 3.02
CA ALA A 513 18.26 6.74 2.90
C ALA A 513 17.53 5.49 2.37
N GLN A 514 16.20 5.46 2.43
CA GLN A 514 15.35 4.39 1.91
C GLN A 514 14.94 4.64 0.45
N GLY A 515 15.44 5.71 -0.19
CA GLY A 515 15.13 6.06 -1.58
C GLY A 515 13.75 6.67 -1.79
N GLN A 516 13.09 7.14 -0.73
CA GLN A 516 11.78 7.78 -0.78
C GLN A 516 11.92 9.31 -0.85
N LEU A 517 11.03 9.99 -1.56
CA LEU A 517 10.96 11.46 -1.61
C LEU A 517 10.74 12.03 -0.20
N SER A 518 11.71 12.78 0.30
CA SER A 518 11.71 13.39 1.64
C SER A 518 11.56 14.91 1.63
N GLY A 519 11.68 15.55 0.47
CA GLY A 519 11.49 17.00 0.33
C GLY A 519 11.75 17.53 -1.07
N ILE A 520 11.43 18.81 -1.26
CA ILE A 520 11.59 19.54 -2.52
C ILE A 520 12.58 20.70 -2.31
N ILE A 521 13.45 20.90 -3.29
CA ILE A 521 14.34 22.05 -3.39
C ILE A 521 14.13 22.72 -4.75
N LEU A 522 13.89 24.03 -4.78
CA LEU A 522 13.91 24.81 -6.00
C LEU A 522 15.32 25.40 -6.18
N HIS A 523 15.95 25.11 -7.30
CA HIS A 523 17.21 25.70 -7.71
C HIS A 523 16.91 27.02 -8.42
N VAL A 524 17.20 28.12 -7.74
CA VAL A 524 16.77 29.47 -8.12
C VAL A 524 18.00 30.24 -8.64
N PRO A 525 17.99 30.74 -9.89
CA PRO A 525 19.15 31.42 -10.48
C PRO A 525 19.62 32.68 -9.74
N SER A 526 18.68 33.52 -9.32
CA SER A 526 18.95 34.78 -8.62
C SER A 526 17.73 35.22 -7.81
N LEU A 527 17.89 36.33 -7.08
CA LEU A 527 16.77 36.97 -6.37
C LEU A 527 15.67 37.48 -7.31
N ASP A 528 15.93 37.63 -8.61
CA ASP A 528 14.94 38.08 -9.59
C ASP A 528 13.78 37.08 -9.76
N GLN A 529 14.00 35.82 -9.38
CA GLN A 529 12.97 34.78 -9.40
C GLN A 529 12.22 34.66 -8.07
N ILE A 530 12.43 35.60 -7.14
CA ILE A 530 11.70 35.69 -5.88
C ILE A 530 10.89 37.00 -5.89
N ALA A 531 9.59 36.88 -6.12
CA ALA A 531 8.69 38.02 -6.06
C ALA A 531 7.98 38.07 -4.71
N ILE A 532 8.08 39.20 -4.02
CA ILE A 532 7.35 39.45 -2.78
C ILE A 532 5.90 39.77 -3.13
N LEU A 533 4.98 38.94 -2.67
CA LEU A 533 3.54 39.17 -2.76
C LEU A 533 3.04 40.00 -1.58
N GLU A 534 3.55 39.71 -0.38
CA GLU A 534 3.22 40.41 0.86
C GLU A 534 4.51 40.61 1.67
N GLN A 535 4.82 41.85 2.04
CA GLN A 535 6.02 42.18 2.81
C GLN A 535 5.91 41.65 4.24
N SER A 536 7.06 41.31 4.81
CA SER A 536 7.21 41.02 6.24
C SER A 536 6.64 42.18 7.08
N PRO A 537 5.96 41.90 8.20
CA PRO A 537 5.53 42.96 9.12
C PRO A 537 6.70 43.85 9.53
N ALA A 538 6.48 45.17 9.57
CA ALA A 538 7.52 46.13 9.97
C ALA A 538 7.99 45.92 11.43
N ASP A 539 7.10 45.41 12.28
CA ASP A 539 7.41 44.98 13.65
C ASP A 539 7.02 43.50 13.82
N PRO A 540 7.99 42.57 13.95
CA PRO A 540 7.73 41.15 14.14
C PRO A 540 7.12 40.82 15.51
N PHE A 541 7.10 41.77 16.45
CA PHE A 541 6.53 41.63 17.79
C PHE A 541 5.18 42.34 17.95
N ALA A 542 4.68 43.02 16.91
CA ALA A 542 3.37 43.68 16.92
C ALA A 542 2.18 42.72 16.79
N VAL A 543 2.41 41.41 16.71
CA VAL A 543 1.35 40.39 16.72
C VAL A 543 0.66 40.34 18.08
N GLU A 544 -0.68 40.33 18.10
CA GLU A 544 -1.45 40.24 19.33
C GLU A 544 -1.11 38.97 20.12
N THR A 545 -0.96 39.11 21.44
CA THR A 545 -0.67 38.00 22.35
C THR A 545 -1.73 36.91 22.21
N THR A 546 -1.32 35.72 21.76
CA THR A 546 -2.21 34.56 21.63
C THR A 546 -2.14 33.73 22.92
N PRO A 547 -3.26 33.54 23.65
CA PRO A 547 -3.28 32.64 24.80
C PRO A 547 -2.83 31.23 24.41
N ILE A 548 -2.01 30.58 25.25
CA ILE A 548 -1.49 29.23 24.99
C ILE A 548 -2.62 28.22 24.69
N SER A 549 -3.76 28.36 25.37
CA SER A 549 -4.96 27.56 25.15
C SER A 549 -5.49 27.62 23.71
N SER A 550 -5.25 28.73 23.02
CA SER A 550 -5.73 28.98 21.65
C SER A 550 -4.74 28.50 20.58
N VAL A 551 -3.53 28.07 20.96
CA VAL A 551 -2.51 27.54 20.04
C VAL A 551 -2.74 26.05 19.74
N ALA A 552 -3.40 25.33 20.65
CA ALA A 552 -3.71 23.91 20.52
C ALA A 552 -5.11 23.62 19.92
N THR A 553 -5.86 24.66 19.53
CA THR A 553 -7.19 24.54 18.95
C THR A 553 -7.16 24.82 17.44
N PHE A 554 -7.87 23.99 16.66
CA PHE A 554 -7.98 24.14 15.21
C PHE A 554 -8.82 25.39 14.88
N HIS A 555 -8.18 26.53 14.67
CA HIS A 555 -8.86 27.75 14.19
C HIS A 555 -8.63 27.92 12.68
N VAL A 556 -9.70 27.77 11.90
CA VAL A 556 -9.74 28.33 10.54
C VAL A 556 -9.88 29.85 10.70
N ARG A 557 -8.93 30.63 10.19
CA ARG A 557 -9.07 32.10 10.14
C ARG A 557 -10.34 32.46 9.35
N PRO A 558 -11.28 33.26 9.91
CA PRO A 558 -12.40 33.77 9.14
C PRO A 558 -11.87 34.73 8.07
N GLY A 559 -12.16 34.43 6.80
CA GLY A 559 -11.64 35.15 5.62
C GLY A 559 -11.37 34.29 4.38
N SER A 560 -11.56 32.96 4.44
CA SER A 560 -11.57 32.12 3.24
C SER A 560 -12.99 32.08 2.64
N PRO A 561 -13.21 32.55 1.39
CA PRO A 561 -14.50 32.42 0.73
C PRO A 561 -14.67 30.96 0.28
N GLY A 562 -15.59 30.22 0.88
CA GLY A 562 -15.86 28.85 0.46
C GLY A 562 -16.68 27.95 1.38
N GLY A 563 -17.41 28.49 2.36
CA GLY A 563 -18.41 27.71 3.10
C GLY A 563 -19.82 28.13 2.67
N PRO A 564 -20.69 27.22 2.21
CA PRO A 564 -22.06 27.59 1.89
C PRO A 564 -22.80 27.96 3.18
N ALA A 565 -23.54 29.07 3.13
CA ALA A 565 -24.55 29.38 4.13
C ALA A 565 -25.77 28.49 3.89
N ASN A 566 -25.94 27.47 4.73
CA ASN A 566 -27.19 27.08 5.39
C ASN A 566 -26.99 25.83 6.25
#